data_AF-A0A2A4KTL3-F1
#
_entry.id   AF-A0A2A4KTL3-F1
#
_cell.length_a   1.000
_cell.length_b   1.000
_cell.length_c   1.000
_cell.angle_alpha   90.00
_cell.angle_beta   90.00
_cell.angle_gamma   90.00
#
_symmetry.space_group_name_H-M   'P 1'
#
loop_
_entity.id
_entity.type
_entity.pdbx_description
1 polymer ?
#
loop_
_entity_poly.entity_id
_entity_poly.type
_entity_poly.pdbx_seq_one_letter_code
_entity_poly.pdbx_strand_id
1 'polypeptide(L)'
;MSHGLSPTGARILNTNDDGVVAGHAAALAKLEADGLVVPHDGDGGTHRMTEDGWEALEAWRQATPGRSPLPELPSVPPKLPARQHDAVLTAARRPDQNVPGRDDPAYWAGETWFRSSTLRKIAAIGYAAIRPEPYDQGPATWEETGRPLYLTEAGREYARQRGNIDVRRRRVVVIACGEKKLPDPGVDEYGHPLPGYPAGELYIGDYHRSLRGAADALTDQKLIFIASALHGLVPLDRRLRPYDVTLRDERAITPEKIGWQAARLGLDDADVVFLGGQDYAALLLPSVPHLYAPLAGGMGDQRGQCARAREDADVREAWWKKAAVLHDEHAAC
;
A
#
# COMPACT_ATOMS: atom_id res chain seq x y z
N MET A 1 -15.44 30.70 -43.01
CA MET A 1 -14.89 31.34 -41.80
C MET A 1 -14.32 30.21 -40.97
N SER A 2 -13.01 30.18 -40.71
CA SER A 2 -12.41 29.10 -39.91
C SER A 2 -12.84 29.30 -38.47
N HIS A 3 -13.85 28.54 -38.03
CA HIS A 3 -14.25 28.50 -36.63
C HIS A 3 -13.16 27.75 -35.87
N GLY A 4 -12.23 28.50 -35.28
CA GLY A 4 -11.16 27.91 -34.48
C GLY A 4 -11.73 27.07 -33.34
N LEU A 5 -11.32 25.81 -33.27
CA LEU A 5 -11.74 24.86 -32.24
C LEU A 5 -11.43 25.44 -30.85
N SER A 6 -12.46 25.67 -30.04
CA SER A 6 -12.26 26.19 -28.68
C SER A 6 -11.43 25.22 -27.84
N PRO A 7 -10.65 25.68 -26.83
CA PRO A 7 -9.85 24.79 -26.00
C PRO A 7 -10.65 23.69 -25.29
N THR A 8 -11.91 23.96 -24.95
CA THR A 8 -12.82 22.99 -24.35
C THR A 8 -13.32 21.98 -25.38
N GLY A 9 -13.65 22.43 -26.60
CA GLY A 9 -14.04 21.55 -27.71
C GLY A 9 -12.91 20.62 -28.13
N ALA A 10 -11.69 21.18 -28.28
CA ALA A 10 -10.48 20.41 -28.55
C ALA A 10 -10.23 19.32 -27.50
N ARG A 11 -10.46 19.64 -26.22
CA ARG A 11 -10.33 18.65 -25.13
C ARG A 11 -11.32 17.50 -25.28
N ILE A 12 -12.58 17.81 -25.57
CA ILE A 12 -13.64 16.80 -25.72
C ILE A 12 -13.34 15.89 -26.91
N LEU A 13 -12.96 16.45 -28.06
CA LEU A 13 -12.62 15.65 -29.24
C LEU A 13 -11.34 14.82 -29.03
N ASN A 14 -10.31 15.39 -28.39
CA ASN A 14 -9.03 14.71 -28.19
C ASN A 14 -9.09 13.52 -27.21
N THR A 15 -10.04 13.51 -26.28
CA THR A 15 -10.25 12.38 -25.33
C THR A 15 -11.08 11.24 -25.96
N ASN A 16 -11.66 11.44 -27.15
CA ASN A 16 -12.50 10.45 -27.84
C ASN A 16 -11.94 10.21 -29.25
N ASP A 17 -10.70 9.71 -29.33
CA ASP A 17 -9.98 9.43 -30.58
C ASP A 17 -10.47 8.17 -31.31
N ASP A 18 -11.41 7.44 -30.74
CA ASP A 18 -12.20 6.39 -31.40
C ASP A 18 -13.33 6.97 -32.28
N GLY A 19 -13.53 8.29 -32.24
CA GLY A 19 -14.55 9.01 -33.00
C GLY A 19 -15.93 9.00 -32.36
N VAL A 20 -16.10 8.45 -31.16
CA VAL A 20 -17.36 8.44 -30.41
C VAL A 20 -17.26 9.43 -29.25
N VAL A 21 -17.88 10.59 -29.41
CA VAL A 21 -17.77 11.70 -28.49
C VAL A 21 -18.92 11.69 -27.47
N ALA A 22 -18.59 11.57 -26.19
CA ALA A 22 -19.52 11.76 -25.08
C ALA A 22 -19.10 12.94 -24.20
N GLY A 23 -20.07 13.63 -23.58
CA GLY A 23 -19.77 14.80 -22.77
C GLY A 23 -21.01 15.53 -22.23
N HIS A 24 -20.77 16.68 -21.61
CA HIS A 24 -21.84 17.53 -21.08
C HIS A 24 -22.72 18.07 -22.22
N ALA A 25 -24.04 18.00 -22.08
CA ALA A 25 -25.01 18.33 -23.15
C ALA A 25 -24.77 19.72 -23.79
N ALA A 26 -24.47 20.75 -23.00
CA ALA A 26 -24.19 22.08 -23.51
C ALA A 26 -22.90 22.17 -24.37
N ALA A 27 -21.90 21.33 -24.09
CA ALA A 27 -20.67 21.29 -24.86
C ALA A 27 -20.85 20.48 -26.16
N LEU A 28 -21.59 19.37 -26.10
CA LEU A 28 -21.98 18.60 -27.29
C LEU A 28 -22.85 19.42 -28.23
N ALA A 29 -23.87 20.13 -27.70
CA ALA A 29 -24.72 21.02 -28.50
C ALA A 29 -23.93 22.12 -29.21
N LYS A 30 -22.85 22.62 -28.59
CA LYS A 30 -21.97 23.59 -29.23
C LYS A 30 -21.13 22.96 -30.34
N LEU A 31 -20.52 21.80 -30.09
CA LEU A 31 -19.74 21.07 -31.10
C LEU A 31 -20.61 20.65 -32.30
N GLU A 32 -21.87 20.28 -32.03
CA GLU A 32 -22.87 19.96 -33.04
C GLU A 32 -23.27 21.20 -33.86
N ALA A 33 -23.51 22.34 -33.20
CA ALA A 33 -23.78 23.61 -33.87
C ALA A 33 -22.60 24.09 -34.73
N ASP A 34 -21.37 23.77 -34.32
CA ASP A 34 -20.14 24.06 -35.06
C ASP A 34 -19.86 23.02 -36.17
N GLY A 35 -20.71 21.98 -36.33
CA GLY A 35 -20.58 20.94 -37.36
C GLY A 35 -19.49 19.90 -37.11
N LEU A 36 -18.90 19.88 -35.91
CA LEU A 36 -17.73 19.05 -35.56
C LEU A 36 -18.11 17.64 -35.09
N VAL A 37 -19.35 17.47 -34.66
CA VAL A 37 -19.91 16.18 -34.25
C VAL A 37 -21.36 16.10 -34.72
N VAL A 38 -21.88 14.88 -34.92
CA VAL A 38 -23.28 14.62 -35.25
C VAL A 38 -23.87 13.60 -34.27
N PRO A 39 -25.16 13.71 -33.89
CA PRO A 39 -25.79 12.74 -33.00
C PRO A 39 -25.62 11.31 -33.52
N HIS A 40 -25.29 10.37 -32.63
CA HIS A 40 -25.24 8.95 -32.97
C HIS A 40 -26.60 8.30 -32.70
N ASP A 41 -27.26 7.81 -33.75
CA ASP A 41 -28.58 7.21 -33.63
C ASP A 41 -28.53 5.91 -32.79
N GLY A 42 -29.16 5.92 -31.61
CA GLY A 42 -29.47 4.69 -30.87
C GLY A 42 -29.31 4.74 -29.36
N ASP A 43 -28.54 5.69 -28.80
CA ASP A 43 -28.24 5.72 -27.35
C ASP A 43 -28.65 7.02 -26.63
N GLY A 44 -29.08 8.04 -27.38
CA GLY A 44 -29.61 9.29 -26.83
C GLY A 44 -28.59 10.12 -26.06
N GLY A 45 -27.29 9.86 -26.22
CA GLY A 45 -26.26 10.53 -25.42
C GLY A 45 -24.86 10.61 -26.02
N THR A 46 -24.59 9.94 -27.16
CA THR A 46 -23.30 10.04 -27.84
C THR A 46 -23.42 10.72 -29.20
N HIS A 47 -22.30 11.30 -29.63
CA HIS A 47 -22.14 11.90 -30.94
C HIS A 47 -20.98 11.23 -31.67
N ARG A 48 -21.00 11.22 -33.00
CA ARG A 48 -19.88 10.78 -33.83
C ARG A 48 -19.13 12.00 -34.35
N MET A 49 -17.80 11.98 -34.29
CA MET A 49 -16.98 13.05 -34.85
C MET A 49 -17.12 13.08 -36.38
N THR A 50 -17.34 14.28 -36.93
CA THR A 50 -17.40 14.50 -38.38
C THR A 50 -16.00 14.62 -38.96
N GLU A 51 -15.88 14.63 -40.29
CA GLU A 51 -14.62 14.92 -40.99
C GLU A 51 -14.08 16.30 -40.60
N ASP A 52 -14.94 17.32 -40.57
CA ASP A 52 -14.61 18.67 -40.09
C ASP A 52 -14.12 18.67 -38.62
N GLY A 53 -14.69 17.80 -37.78
CA GLY A 53 -14.25 17.58 -36.40
C GLY A 53 -12.82 17.05 -36.30
N TRP A 54 -12.48 16.07 -37.15
CA TRP A 54 -11.13 15.51 -37.24
C TRP A 54 -10.12 16.54 -37.76
N GLU A 55 -10.46 17.26 -38.82
CA GLU A 55 -9.61 18.30 -39.38
C GLU A 55 -9.37 19.44 -38.38
N ALA A 56 -10.41 19.88 -37.66
CA ALA A 56 -10.29 20.91 -36.64
C ALA A 56 -9.43 20.46 -35.45
N LEU A 57 -9.54 19.19 -35.04
CA LEU A 57 -8.72 18.61 -33.97
C LEU A 57 -7.25 18.54 -34.39
N GLU A 58 -6.97 18.11 -35.62
CA GLU A 58 -5.60 18.00 -36.14
C GLU A 58 -4.97 19.38 -36.35
N ALA A 59 -5.71 20.34 -36.90
CA ALA A 59 -5.26 21.73 -37.00
C ALA A 59 -4.94 22.33 -35.62
N TRP A 60 -5.74 22.02 -34.59
CA TRP A 60 -5.49 22.45 -33.23
C TRP A 60 -4.21 21.82 -32.64
N ARG A 61 -3.96 20.53 -32.88
CA ARG A 61 -2.74 19.82 -32.47
C ARG A 61 -1.49 20.43 -33.13
N GLN A 62 -1.57 20.71 -34.42
CA GLN A 62 -0.48 21.33 -35.19
C GLN A 62 -0.20 22.78 -34.77
N ALA A 63 -1.24 23.53 -34.40
CA ALA A 63 -1.11 24.90 -33.90
C ALA A 63 -0.62 24.97 -32.44
N THR A 64 -0.63 23.85 -31.71
CA THR A 64 -0.21 23.76 -30.30
C THR A 64 0.91 22.72 -30.08
N PRO A 65 2.02 22.76 -30.84
CA PRO A 65 3.09 21.79 -30.72
C PRO A 65 3.84 22.02 -29.40
N GLY A 66 3.77 21.07 -28.46
CA GLY A 66 4.43 21.16 -27.15
C GLY A 66 3.49 21.06 -25.94
N ARG A 67 2.17 21.15 -26.14
CA ARG A 67 1.27 20.40 -25.24
C ARG A 67 1.38 18.95 -25.68
N SER A 68 2.30 18.21 -25.05
CA SER A 68 2.14 16.75 -24.86
C SER A 68 0.66 16.47 -24.55
N PRO A 69 0.13 15.26 -24.83
CA PRO A 69 -1.14 14.87 -24.21
C PRO A 69 -1.00 15.27 -22.74
N LEU A 70 -1.83 16.23 -22.31
CA LEU A 70 -1.90 16.58 -20.90
C LEU A 70 -2.03 15.22 -20.19
N PRO A 71 -1.29 14.98 -19.10
CA PRO A 71 -1.30 13.69 -18.43
C PRO A 71 -2.75 13.23 -18.38
N GLU A 72 -3.04 12.06 -18.98
CA GLU A 72 -4.38 11.50 -18.99
C GLU A 72 -4.95 11.76 -17.60
N LEU A 73 -6.00 12.59 -17.52
CA LEU A 73 -6.72 12.69 -16.26
C LEU A 73 -7.09 11.25 -15.95
N PRO A 74 -6.61 10.66 -14.84
CA PRO A 74 -6.71 9.23 -14.65
C PRO A 74 -8.17 8.86 -14.82
N SER A 75 -8.47 8.10 -15.87
CA SER A 75 -9.84 7.80 -16.26
C SER A 75 -10.50 7.15 -15.05
N VAL A 76 -11.63 7.73 -14.61
CA VAL A 76 -12.26 7.25 -13.38
C VAL A 76 -12.63 5.78 -13.61
N PRO A 77 -12.04 4.82 -12.85
CA PRO A 77 -12.14 3.42 -13.19
C PRO A 77 -13.61 3.00 -13.16
N PRO A 78 -14.08 2.13 -14.06
CA PRO A 78 -15.49 1.75 -14.11
C PRO A 78 -15.97 1.22 -12.76
N LYS A 79 -17.21 1.55 -12.38
CA LYS A 79 -17.74 1.11 -11.08
C LYS A 79 -17.87 -0.42 -11.07
N LEU A 80 -17.18 -1.05 -10.12
CA LEU A 80 -17.29 -2.48 -9.87
C LEU A 80 -18.71 -2.88 -9.44
N PRO A 81 -19.11 -4.16 -9.65
CA PRO A 81 -20.34 -4.67 -9.06
C PRO A 81 -20.28 -4.57 -7.53
N ALA A 82 -21.46 -4.42 -6.91
CA ALA A 82 -21.59 -3.99 -5.51
C ALA A 82 -20.68 -4.77 -4.53
N ARG A 83 -20.63 -6.10 -4.63
CA ARG A 83 -19.81 -6.91 -3.72
C ARG A 83 -18.30 -6.72 -3.88
N GLN A 84 -17.81 -6.52 -5.11
CA GLN A 84 -16.40 -6.24 -5.37
C GLN A 84 -16.03 -4.82 -4.95
N HIS A 85 -16.93 -3.86 -5.20
CA HIS A 85 -16.80 -2.50 -4.70
C HIS A 85 -16.67 -2.49 -3.17
N ASP A 86 -17.61 -3.13 -2.47
CA ASP A 86 -17.59 -3.22 -1.00
C ASP A 86 -16.32 -3.89 -0.48
N ALA A 87 -15.80 -4.90 -1.18
CA ALA A 87 -14.56 -5.58 -0.79
C ALA A 87 -13.35 -4.64 -0.82
N VAL A 88 -13.19 -3.89 -1.90
CA VAL A 88 -12.10 -2.92 -2.04
C VAL A 88 -12.23 -1.81 -1.00
N LEU A 89 -13.44 -1.26 -0.81
CA LEU A 89 -13.65 -0.19 0.18
C LEU A 89 -13.48 -0.67 1.62
N THR A 90 -13.86 -1.91 1.93
CA THR A 90 -13.65 -2.51 3.26
C THR A 90 -12.16 -2.65 3.55
N ALA A 91 -11.39 -3.18 2.60
CA ALA A 91 -9.94 -3.29 2.73
C ALA A 91 -9.26 -1.91 2.84
N ALA A 92 -9.70 -0.93 2.06
CA ALA A 92 -9.12 0.42 2.07
C ALA A 92 -9.28 1.16 3.42
N ARG A 93 -10.28 0.79 4.23
CA ARG A 93 -10.49 1.33 5.57
C ARG A 93 -9.69 0.61 6.65
N ARG A 94 -9.09 -0.54 6.34
CA ARG A 94 -8.28 -1.30 7.29
C ARG A 94 -6.83 -0.81 7.24
N PRO A 95 -6.15 -0.69 8.39
CA PRO A 95 -4.72 -0.36 8.40
C PRO A 95 -3.88 -1.36 7.59
N ASP A 96 -4.18 -2.66 7.75
CA ASP A 96 -3.47 -3.76 7.08
C ASP A 96 -3.81 -3.92 5.59
N GLN A 97 -4.85 -3.23 5.11
CA GLN A 97 -5.37 -3.31 3.74
C GLN A 97 -5.65 -4.74 3.27
N ASN A 98 -5.87 -5.66 4.20
CA ASN A 98 -6.26 -7.03 3.89
C ASN A 98 -7.72 -7.03 3.44
N VAL A 99 -8.02 -7.78 2.38
CA VAL A 99 -9.40 -8.05 1.97
C VAL A 99 -9.90 -9.24 2.78
N PRO A 100 -10.84 -9.04 3.73
CA PRO A 100 -11.20 -10.08 4.69
C PRO A 100 -11.88 -11.26 3.99
N GLY A 101 -11.18 -12.40 3.96
CA GLY A 101 -11.67 -13.69 3.52
C GLY A 101 -12.22 -14.53 4.68
N ARG A 102 -12.40 -15.83 4.45
CA ARG A 102 -12.83 -16.78 5.48
C ARG A 102 -11.72 -17.07 6.51
N ASP A 103 -10.48 -16.89 6.09
CA ASP A 103 -9.25 -17.07 6.86
C ASP A 103 -8.87 -15.83 7.69
N ASP A 104 -9.51 -14.67 7.45
CA ASP A 104 -9.30 -13.47 8.27
C ASP A 104 -10.07 -13.56 9.60
N PRO A 105 -9.51 -13.06 10.72
CA PRO A 105 -10.21 -13.00 12.01
C PRO A 105 -11.58 -12.33 11.96
N ALA A 106 -11.81 -11.40 11.02
CA ALA A 106 -13.09 -10.77 10.76
C ALA A 106 -14.22 -11.78 10.58
N TYR A 107 -13.94 -12.93 9.95
CA TYR A 107 -14.91 -14.00 9.76
C TYR A 107 -15.44 -14.54 11.09
N TRP A 108 -14.54 -14.84 12.02
CA TRP A 108 -14.89 -15.40 13.33
C TRP A 108 -15.44 -14.35 14.29
N ALA A 109 -15.05 -13.08 14.11
CA ALA A 109 -15.56 -11.95 14.87
C ALA A 109 -16.97 -11.49 14.41
N GLY A 110 -17.49 -12.03 13.31
CA GLY A 110 -18.77 -11.61 12.73
C GLY A 110 -18.71 -10.24 12.03
N GLU A 111 -17.50 -9.76 11.72
CA GLU A 111 -17.27 -8.55 10.94
C GLU A 111 -17.51 -8.80 9.44
N THR A 112 -17.46 -7.75 8.63
CA THR A 112 -17.63 -7.85 7.18
C THR A 112 -16.50 -8.67 6.55
N TRP A 113 -16.85 -9.72 5.82
CA TRP A 113 -15.94 -10.58 5.06
C TRP A 113 -16.53 -10.97 3.69
N PHE A 114 -15.69 -11.46 2.78
CA PHE A 114 -16.06 -11.73 1.40
C PHE A 114 -15.78 -13.19 1.00
N ARG A 115 -16.73 -13.77 0.25
CA ARG A 115 -16.60 -15.12 -0.28
C ARG A 115 -15.47 -15.22 -1.30
N SER A 116 -14.92 -16.42 -1.44
CA SER A 116 -13.91 -16.80 -2.44
C SER A 116 -14.22 -16.31 -3.86
N SER A 117 -15.49 -16.32 -4.28
CA SER A 117 -15.89 -15.82 -5.60
C SER A 117 -15.68 -14.31 -5.79
N THR A 118 -15.80 -13.52 -4.71
CA THR A 118 -15.54 -12.08 -4.73
C THR A 118 -14.04 -11.81 -4.73
N LEU A 119 -13.29 -12.51 -3.86
CA LEU A 119 -11.84 -12.43 -3.77
C LEU A 119 -11.16 -12.76 -5.12
N ARG A 120 -11.61 -13.82 -5.79
CA ARG A 120 -11.16 -14.17 -7.14
C ARG A 120 -11.31 -13.01 -8.14
N LYS A 121 -12.49 -12.37 -8.13
CA LYS A 121 -12.82 -11.31 -9.09
C LYS A 121 -12.00 -10.05 -8.86
N ILE A 122 -11.78 -9.66 -7.61
CA ILE A 122 -10.93 -8.49 -7.33
C ILE A 122 -9.46 -8.77 -7.63
N ALA A 123 -9.00 -10.00 -7.43
CA ALA A 123 -7.65 -10.43 -7.77
C ALA A 123 -7.42 -10.43 -9.28
N ALA A 124 -8.36 -11.01 -10.05
CA ALA A 124 -8.30 -11.04 -11.50
C ALA A 124 -8.32 -9.65 -12.16
N ILE A 125 -8.94 -8.64 -11.50
CA ILE A 125 -8.94 -7.24 -11.96
C ILE A 125 -7.65 -6.51 -11.54
N GLY A 126 -6.85 -7.10 -10.65
CA GLY A 126 -5.58 -6.52 -10.19
C GLY A 126 -5.73 -5.50 -9.06
N TYR A 127 -6.90 -5.38 -8.42
CA TYR A 127 -7.12 -4.46 -7.29
C TYR A 127 -6.67 -5.01 -5.95
N ALA A 128 -6.49 -6.32 -5.86
CA ALA A 128 -5.85 -6.94 -4.72
C ALA A 128 -4.96 -8.08 -5.20
N ALA A 129 -3.87 -8.33 -4.50
CA ALA A 129 -2.92 -9.38 -4.85
C ALA A 129 -2.48 -10.15 -3.60
N ILE A 130 -2.06 -11.40 -3.80
CA ILE A 130 -1.36 -12.15 -2.77
C ILE A 130 0.06 -11.61 -2.65
N ARG A 131 0.67 -11.79 -1.49
CA ARG A 131 2.10 -11.52 -1.32
C ARG A 131 2.90 -12.76 -1.67
N PRO A 132 4.09 -12.60 -2.28
CA PRO A 132 4.96 -13.71 -2.60
C PRO A 132 5.43 -14.40 -1.31
N GLU A 133 5.64 -15.70 -1.40
CA GLU A 133 6.25 -16.51 -0.36
C GLU A 133 7.58 -17.11 -0.86
N PRO A 134 8.52 -17.41 0.03
CA PRO A 134 9.87 -17.86 -0.36
C PRO A 134 9.90 -19.18 -1.14
N TYR A 135 8.85 -19.99 -1.01
CA TYR A 135 8.71 -21.28 -1.66
C TYR A 135 7.90 -21.22 -2.97
N ASP A 136 7.47 -20.03 -3.38
CA ASP A 136 6.81 -19.84 -4.67
C ASP A 136 7.84 -20.07 -5.80
N GLN A 137 7.59 -21.06 -6.68
CA GLN A 137 8.48 -21.39 -7.81
C GLN A 137 8.29 -20.47 -9.03
N GLY A 138 7.53 -19.37 -8.87
CA GLY A 138 7.16 -18.44 -9.92
C GLY A 138 6.02 -17.52 -9.48
N PRO A 139 5.42 -16.73 -10.39
CA PRO A 139 4.26 -15.91 -10.09
C PRO A 139 3.11 -16.81 -9.61
N ALA A 140 2.72 -16.66 -8.35
CA ALA A 140 1.63 -17.41 -7.77
C ALA A 140 0.33 -16.60 -7.84
N THR A 141 -0.77 -17.30 -8.07
CA THR A 141 -2.10 -16.70 -8.14
C THR A 141 -2.90 -16.97 -6.88
N TRP A 142 -3.93 -16.14 -6.66
CA TRP A 142 -4.84 -16.36 -5.55
C TRP A 142 -5.62 -17.67 -5.73
N GLU A 143 -5.96 -18.03 -6.97
CA GLU A 143 -6.66 -19.26 -7.33
C GLU A 143 -5.89 -20.51 -6.94
N GLU A 144 -4.57 -20.49 -7.05
CA GLU A 144 -3.70 -21.62 -6.69
C GLU A 144 -3.52 -21.75 -5.18
N THR A 145 -3.50 -20.62 -4.46
CA THR A 145 -3.00 -20.60 -3.08
C THR A 145 -4.05 -20.28 -2.03
N GLY A 146 -5.13 -19.59 -2.39
CA GLY A 146 -6.15 -19.10 -1.46
C GLY A 146 -5.63 -18.15 -0.38
N ARG A 147 -4.40 -17.62 -0.55
CA ARG A 147 -3.74 -16.74 0.42
C ARG A 147 -4.50 -15.43 0.64
N PRO A 148 -4.25 -14.73 1.76
CA PRO A 148 -4.80 -13.39 1.99
C PRO A 148 -4.47 -12.44 0.84
N LEU A 149 -5.45 -11.60 0.48
CA LEU A 149 -5.33 -10.59 -0.57
C LEU A 149 -5.15 -9.22 0.05
N TYR A 150 -4.21 -8.44 -0.45
CA TYR A 150 -3.99 -7.06 0.00
C TYR A 150 -4.22 -6.11 -1.16
N LEU A 151 -4.71 -4.90 -0.87
CA LEU A 151 -4.89 -3.90 -1.91
C LEU A 151 -3.57 -3.58 -2.61
N THR A 152 -3.62 -3.57 -3.94
CA THR A 152 -2.55 -3.05 -4.81
C THR A 152 -2.68 -1.53 -4.94
N GLU A 153 -1.74 -0.88 -5.64
CA GLU A 153 -1.90 0.53 -5.98
C GLU A 153 -3.17 0.81 -6.79
N ALA A 154 -3.51 -0.06 -7.76
CA ALA A 154 -4.75 0.07 -8.52
C ALA A 154 -6.00 -0.04 -7.63
N GLY A 155 -5.98 -0.94 -6.63
CA GLY A 155 -7.07 -1.05 -5.66
C GLY A 155 -7.21 0.15 -4.74
N ARG A 156 -6.07 0.72 -4.30
CA ARG A 156 -6.05 1.98 -3.54
C ARG A 156 -6.57 3.14 -4.36
N GLU A 157 -6.13 3.28 -5.61
CA GLU A 157 -6.60 4.33 -6.51
C GLU A 157 -8.10 4.22 -6.78
N TYR A 158 -8.60 3.00 -7.01
CA TYR A 158 -10.04 2.74 -7.10
C TYR A 158 -10.78 3.24 -5.85
N ALA A 159 -10.29 2.92 -4.65
CA ALA A 159 -10.91 3.34 -3.40
C ALA A 159 -10.87 4.87 -3.20
N ARG A 160 -9.79 5.55 -3.61
CA ARG A 160 -9.73 7.03 -3.61
C ARG A 160 -10.81 7.61 -4.53
N GLN A 161 -10.85 7.18 -5.78
CA GLN A 161 -11.70 7.80 -6.79
C GLN A 161 -13.18 7.41 -6.67
N ARG A 162 -13.49 6.16 -6.30
CA ARG A 162 -14.87 5.66 -6.23
C ARG A 162 -15.43 5.56 -4.82
N GLY A 163 -14.56 5.40 -3.83
CA GLY A 163 -14.94 5.32 -2.42
C GLY A 163 -14.80 6.63 -1.66
N ASN A 164 -14.11 7.63 -2.23
CA ASN A 164 -13.71 8.86 -1.54
C ASN A 164 -12.99 8.56 -0.21
N ILE A 165 -12.12 7.55 -0.22
CA ILE A 165 -11.32 7.15 0.95
C ILE A 165 -9.89 7.69 0.75
N ASP A 166 -9.35 8.43 1.72
CA ASP A 166 -7.92 8.78 1.77
C ASP A 166 -7.09 7.55 2.16
N VAL A 167 -6.99 6.59 1.23
CA VAL A 167 -6.18 5.38 1.40
C VAL A 167 -4.76 5.64 0.89
N ARG A 168 -3.80 5.42 1.77
CA ARG A 168 -2.36 5.53 1.51
C ARG A 168 -1.76 4.14 1.37
N ARG A 169 -0.46 4.04 1.09
CA ARG A 169 0.27 2.76 1.32
C ARG A 169 0.22 2.40 2.81
N ARG A 170 0.46 1.12 3.11
CA ARG A 170 0.57 0.67 4.51
C ARG A 170 1.73 1.38 5.17
N ARG A 171 1.51 1.86 6.39
CA ARG A 171 2.50 2.54 7.24
C ARG A 171 3.08 1.52 8.22
N VAL A 172 4.15 0.83 7.82
CA VAL A 172 4.75 -0.24 8.61
C VAL A 172 5.87 0.31 9.49
N VAL A 173 5.88 -0.07 10.77
CA VAL A 173 6.97 0.26 11.68
C VAL A 173 7.72 -1.01 12.07
N VAL A 174 9.03 -1.00 11.88
CA VAL A 174 9.92 -2.05 12.38
C VAL A 174 10.70 -1.50 13.56
N ILE A 175 10.72 -2.19 14.68
CA ILE A 175 11.49 -1.79 15.87
C ILE A 175 12.58 -2.81 16.18
N ALA A 176 13.75 -2.34 16.64
CA ALA A 176 14.78 -3.26 17.11
C ALA A 176 14.32 -4.03 18.36
N CYS A 177 14.73 -5.29 18.46
CA CYS A 177 14.52 -6.09 19.66
C CYS A 177 15.29 -5.52 20.88
N GLY A 178 15.00 -6.05 22.07
CA GLY A 178 15.71 -5.69 23.30
C GLY A 178 16.66 -6.77 23.80
N GLU A 179 17.73 -6.36 24.46
CA GLU A 179 18.62 -7.28 25.19
C GLU A 179 17.88 -7.94 26.37
N LYS A 180 17.32 -7.10 27.25
CA LYS A 180 16.57 -7.53 28.44
C LYS A 180 15.21 -8.10 28.07
N LYS A 181 14.95 -9.36 28.46
CA LYS A 181 13.73 -10.11 28.19
C LYS A 181 13.07 -10.59 29.49
N LEU A 182 11.80 -10.97 29.43
CA LEU A 182 11.16 -11.74 30.49
C LEU A 182 11.93 -13.05 30.76
N PRO A 183 11.88 -13.60 31.99
CA PRO A 183 12.49 -14.88 32.31
C PRO A 183 11.83 -16.03 31.55
N ASP A 184 12.49 -17.20 31.46
CA ASP A 184 11.89 -18.36 30.80
C ASP A 184 10.60 -18.80 31.52
N PRO A 185 9.50 -19.08 30.79
CA PRO A 185 8.23 -19.44 31.42
C PRO A 185 8.25 -20.83 32.08
N GLY A 186 9.26 -21.67 31.78
CA GLY A 186 9.40 -23.01 32.32
C GLY A 186 8.69 -24.08 31.52
N VAL A 187 8.27 -25.13 32.21
CA VAL A 187 7.57 -26.30 31.65
C VAL A 187 6.26 -26.54 32.39
N ASP A 188 5.32 -27.23 31.74
CA ASP A 188 4.07 -27.69 32.36
C ASP A 188 4.31 -28.87 33.33
N GLU A 189 3.23 -29.37 33.94
CA GLU A 189 3.29 -30.50 34.89
C GLU A 189 3.81 -31.82 34.26
N TYR A 190 3.86 -31.91 32.93
CA TYR A 190 4.34 -33.06 32.16
C TYR A 190 5.76 -32.86 31.61
N GLY A 191 6.39 -31.71 31.90
CA GLY A 191 7.72 -31.38 31.39
C GLY A 191 7.74 -30.81 29.97
N HIS A 192 6.58 -30.48 29.38
CA HIS A 192 6.54 -29.80 28.08
C HIS A 192 6.84 -28.32 28.25
N PRO A 193 7.65 -27.70 27.36
CA PRO A 193 7.89 -26.26 27.39
C PRO A 193 6.59 -25.45 27.36
N LEU A 194 6.42 -24.56 28.33
CA LEU A 194 5.33 -23.59 28.30
C LEU A 194 5.50 -22.65 27.10
N PRO A 195 4.39 -22.16 26.52
CA PRO A 195 4.48 -21.23 25.42
C PRO A 195 5.24 -19.97 25.88
N GLY A 196 6.08 -19.44 24.99
CA GLY A 196 6.75 -18.17 25.22
C GLY A 196 5.78 -16.98 25.34
N TYR A 197 6.34 -15.78 25.46
CA TYR A 197 5.58 -14.54 25.57
C TYR A 197 5.31 -13.94 24.19
N PRO A 198 4.19 -13.23 23.96
CA PRO A 198 4.03 -12.40 22.78
C PRO A 198 5.27 -11.51 22.59
N ALA A 199 5.78 -11.42 21.36
CA ALA A 199 7.02 -10.69 21.08
C ALA A 199 6.95 -9.22 21.55
N GLY A 200 5.76 -8.60 21.46
CA GLY A 200 5.49 -7.26 21.95
C GLY A 200 5.58 -7.08 23.46
N GLU A 201 5.57 -8.16 24.24
CA GLU A 201 5.67 -8.18 25.71
C GLU A 201 7.00 -8.78 26.20
N LEU A 202 7.68 -9.57 25.36
CA LEU A 202 8.90 -10.28 25.71
C LEU A 202 10.02 -9.34 26.16
N TYR A 203 10.20 -8.21 25.48
CA TYR A 203 11.34 -7.32 25.68
C TYR A 203 11.03 -6.22 26.69
N ILE A 204 11.77 -6.20 27.79
CA ILE A 204 11.52 -5.35 28.97
C ILE A 204 12.65 -4.35 29.24
N GLY A 205 13.51 -4.07 28.25
CA GLY A 205 14.52 -3.02 28.33
C GLY A 205 13.92 -1.63 28.12
N ASP A 206 14.48 -0.60 28.76
CA ASP A 206 14.01 0.79 28.63
C ASP A 206 14.08 1.31 27.19
N TYR A 207 15.18 0.98 26.50
CA TYR A 207 15.36 1.37 25.10
C TYR A 207 14.25 0.77 24.22
N HIS A 208 14.02 -0.55 24.30
CA HIS A 208 12.94 -1.19 23.54
C HIS A 208 11.55 -0.62 23.88
N ARG A 209 11.26 -0.37 25.16
CA ARG A 209 10.00 0.28 25.56
C ARG A 209 9.82 1.66 24.92
N SER A 210 10.89 2.45 24.81
CA SER A 210 10.85 3.74 24.11
C SER A 210 10.55 3.57 22.61
N LEU A 211 11.21 2.62 21.94
CA LEU A 211 10.94 2.31 20.52
C LEU A 211 9.48 1.88 20.33
N ARG A 212 9.00 0.97 21.18
CA ARG A 212 7.64 0.44 21.14
C ARG A 212 6.60 1.53 21.36
N GLY A 213 6.80 2.39 22.36
CA GLY A 213 5.89 3.51 22.63
C GLY A 213 5.81 4.53 21.48
N ALA A 214 6.90 4.74 20.75
CA ALA A 214 6.87 5.56 19.53
C ALA A 214 6.17 4.83 18.37
N ALA A 215 6.42 3.53 18.19
CA ALA A 215 5.78 2.71 17.16
C ALA A 215 4.24 2.66 17.34
N ASP A 216 3.76 2.47 18.57
CA ASP A 216 2.32 2.47 18.89
C ASP A 216 1.65 3.82 18.57
N ALA A 217 2.40 4.92 18.61
CA ALA A 217 1.89 6.25 18.22
C ALA A 217 1.92 6.48 16.70
N LEU A 218 2.77 5.75 15.97
CA LEU A 218 3.00 5.90 14.54
C LEU A 218 2.01 5.09 13.69
N THR A 219 1.59 3.91 14.14
CA THR A 219 0.76 3.00 13.35
C THR A 219 -0.04 2.01 14.20
N ASP A 220 -0.91 1.23 13.56
CA ASP A 220 -1.67 0.14 14.16
C ASP A 220 -0.77 -1.04 14.56
N GLN A 221 -1.07 -1.73 15.67
CA GLN A 221 -0.25 -2.83 16.18
C GLN A 221 -0.06 -3.98 15.16
N LYS A 222 -1.01 -4.20 14.25
CA LYS A 222 -0.88 -5.20 13.18
C LYS A 222 0.22 -4.87 12.16
N LEU A 223 0.67 -3.62 12.13
CA LEU A 223 1.71 -3.09 11.25
C LEU A 223 3.02 -2.82 11.98
N ILE A 224 3.16 -3.30 13.22
CA ILE A 224 4.40 -3.21 13.98
C ILE A 224 5.09 -4.58 13.99
N PHE A 225 6.37 -4.59 13.58
CA PHE A 225 7.20 -5.78 13.60
C PHE A 225 8.47 -5.54 14.43
N ILE A 226 8.92 -6.57 15.14
CA ILE A 226 10.19 -6.55 15.85
C ILE A 226 11.26 -7.18 14.96
N ALA A 227 12.35 -6.46 14.73
CA ALA A 227 13.58 -6.98 14.16
C ALA A 227 14.39 -7.70 15.26
N SER A 228 14.21 -9.01 15.33
CA SER A 228 14.87 -9.92 16.25
C SER A 228 16.13 -10.54 15.61
N ALA A 229 17.26 -10.51 16.32
CA ALA A 229 18.49 -11.18 15.87
C ALA A 229 18.31 -12.67 15.54
N LEU A 230 17.47 -13.43 16.25
CA LEU A 230 17.27 -14.86 15.98
C LEU A 230 16.18 -15.13 14.94
N HIS A 231 15.03 -14.47 15.11
CA HIS A 231 13.81 -14.77 14.35
C HIS A 231 13.52 -13.85 13.15
N GLY A 232 14.31 -12.80 12.92
CA GLY A 232 14.07 -11.81 11.87
C GLY A 232 12.91 -10.87 12.19
N LEU A 233 12.01 -10.64 11.24
CA LEU A 233 10.82 -9.81 11.38
C LEU A 233 9.68 -10.59 12.04
N VAL A 234 9.23 -10.13 13.20
CA VAL A 234 8.28 -10.84 14.06
C VAL A 234 7.08 -9.94 14.38
N PRO A 235 5.83 -10.38 14.15
CA PRO A 235 4.66 -9.63 14.59
C PRO A 235 4.53 -9.66 16.11
N LEU A 236 3.88 -8.66 16.69
CA LEU A 236 3.83 -8.46 18.15
C LEU A 236 3.17 -9.61 18.94
N ASP A 237 2.24 -10.33 18.32
CA ASP A 237 1.47 -11.41 18.93
C ASP A 237 2.18 -12.77 18.88
N ARG A 238 3.20 -12.93 18.02
CA ARG A 238 3.96 -14.18 17.92
C ARG A 238 4.64 -14.49 19.24
N ARG A 239 4.33 -15.66 19.80
CA ARG A 239 4.94 -16.13 21.05
C ARG A 239 6.38 -16.59 20.84
N LEU A 240 7.29 -16.04 21.63
CA LEU A 240 8.72 -16.32 21.61
C LEU A 240 9.20 -16.63 23.02
N ARG A 241 10.08 -17.63 23.15
CA ARG A 241 10.83 -17.84 24.39
C ARG A 241 12.00 -16.86 24.48
N PRO A 242 12.45 -16.49 25.69
CA PRO A 242 13.67 -15.71 25.85
C PRO A 242 14.85 -16.42 25.19
N TYR A 243 15.72 -15.64 24.56
CA TYR A 243 16.91 -16.14 23.87
C TYR A 243 18.06 -15.15 24.03
N ASP A 244 19.27 -15.66 23.90
CA ASP A 244 20.51 -14.89 23.91
C ASP A 244 21.26 -15.11 22.59
N VAL A 245 20.96 -14.22 21.63
CA VAL A 245 21.49 -14.22 20.26
C VAL A 245 21.67 -12.76 19.88
N THR A 246 22.88 -12.42 19.44
CA THR A 246 23.20 -11.10 18.86
C THR A 246 23.30 -11.22 17.34
N LEU A 247 23.33 -10.09 16.61
CA LEU A 247 23.51 -10.13 15.14
C LEU A 247 24.85 -10.72 14.69
N ARG A 248 25.81 -10.90 15.60
CA ARG A 248 27.12 -11.50 15.31
C ARG A 248 27.18 -13.00 15.62
N ASP A 249 26.13 -13.56 16.21
CA ASP A 249 26.02 -15.00 16.52
C ASP A 249 25.77 -15.78 15.22
N GLU A 250 26.34 -16.98 15.08
CA GLU A 250 26.14 -17.85 13.90
C GLU A 250 24.67 -18.26 13.70
N ARG A 251 23.89 -18.27 14.77
CA ARG A 251 22.44 -18.55 14.75
C ARG A 251 21.61 -17.33 14.38
N ALA A 252 22.23 -16.16 14.18
CA ALA A 252 21.53 -14.96 13.80
C ALA A 252 20.79 -15.15 12.46
N ILE A 253 19.73 -14.38 12.31
CA ILE A 253 18.96 -14.30 11.09
C ILE A 253 19.87 -13.84 9.95
N THR A 254 19.73 -14.48 8.79
CA THR A 254 20.51 -14.14 7.59
C THR A 254 19.79 -13.04 6.77
N PRO A 255 20.54 -12.24 5.98
CA PRO A 255 19.93 -11.27 5.07
C PRO A 255 18.92 -11.90 4.10
N GLU A 256 19.20 -13.10 3.59
CA GLU A 256 18.30 -13.85 2.72
C GLU A 256 16.95 -14.15 3.40
N LYS A 257 16.98 -14.63 4.65
CA LYS A 257 15.75 -14.90 5.42
C LYS A 257 14.97 -13.63 5.73
N ILE A 258 15.65 -12.50 5.94
CA ILE A 258 14.99 -11.19 6.10
C ILE A 258 14.33 -10.78 4.80
N GLY A 259 14.99 -10.95 3.65
CA GLY A 259 14.42 -10.64 2.33
C GLY A 259 13.10 -11.39 2.10
N TRP A 260 13.11 -12.68 2.41
CA TRP A 260 11.92 -13.53 2.39
C TRP A 260 10.79 -13.05 3.30
N GLN A 261 11.11 -12.69 4.54
CA GLN A 261 10.13 -12.16 5.48
C GLN A 261 9.60 -10.79 5.06
N ALA A 262 10.46 -9.91 4.53
CA ALA A 262 10.09 -8.60 4.04
C ALA A 262 9.12 -8.72 2.85
N ALA A 263 9.40 -9.62 1.89
CA ALA A 263 8.52 -9.90 0.76
C ALA A 263 7.16 -10.47 1.22
N ARG A 264 7.15 -11.43 2.17
CA ARG A 264 5.93 -11.98 2.76
C ARG A 264 5.09 -10.91 3.49
N LEU A 265 5.75 -9.94 4.12
CA LEU A 265 5.10 -8.80 4.78
C LEU A 265 4.73 -7.69 3.79
N GLY A 266 5.13 -7.81 2.52
CA GLY A 266 4.89 -6.85 1.46
C GLY A 266 5.54 -5.50 1.76
N LEU A 267 6.76 -5.50 2.31
CA LEU A 267 7.43 -4.24 2.68
C LEU A 267 7.85 -3.41 1.46
N ASP A 268 7.91 -4.03 0.27
CA ASP A 268 8.06 -3.40 -1.03
C ASP A 268 6.87 -2.48 -1.40
N ASP A 269 5.66 -2.82 -0.96
CA ASP A 269 4.44 -2.01 -1.12
C ASP A 269 3.98 -1.40 0.22
N ALA A 270 4.91 -0.79 0.94
CA ALA A 270 4.66 -0.09 2.20
C ALA A 270 5.63 1.07 2.39
N ASP A 271 5.16 2.13 3.06
CA ASP A 271 6.05 3.12 3.64
C ASP A 271 6.60 2.51 4.94
N VAL A 272 7.93 2.39 5.06
CA VAL A 272 8.56 1.66 6.17
C VAL A 272 9.44 2.58 7.01
N VAL A 273 9.14 2.66 8.30
CA VAL A 273 9.96 3.34 9.30
C VAL A 273 10.65 2.31 10.20
N PHE A 274 11.97 2.41 10.34
CA PHE A 274 12.73 1.61 11.29
C PHE A 274 13.17 2.43 12.51
N LEU A 275 12.87 1.93 13.71
CA LEU A 275 13.29 2.50 14.97
C LEU A 275 14.26 1.54 15.67
N GLY A 276 15.55 1.87 15.65
CA GLY A 276 16.56 1.06 16.34
C GLY A 276 17.99 1.48 16.02
N GLY A 277 18.93 0.61 16.43
CA GLY A 277 20.36 0.80 16.18
C GLY A 277 20.76 0.56 14.71
N GLN A 278 21.87 1.17 14.30
CA GLN A 278 22.36 1.17 12.91
C GLN A 278 22.66 -0.24 12.37
N ASP A 279 23.15 -1.16 13.19
CA ASP A 279 23.44 -2.54 12.76
C ASP A 279 22.18 -3.27 12.24
N TYR A 280 21.03 -3.04 12.88
CA TYR A 280 19.75 -3.59 12.41
C TYR A 280 19.24 -2.86 11.17
N ALA A 281 19.42 -1.54 11.08
CA ALA A 281 19.04 -0.79 9.89
C ALA A 281 19.83 -1.28 8.66
N ALA A 282 21.15 -1.46 8.80
CA ALA A 282 22.03 -1.99 7.76
C ALA A 282 21.65 -3.41 7.32
N LEU A 283 21.16 -4.23 8.25
CA LEU A 283 20.68 -5.57 7.95
C LEU A 283 19.36 -5.57 7.16
N LEU A 284 18.46 -4.62 7.43
CA LEU A 284 17.15 -4.51 6.77
C LEU A 284 17.25 -3.84 5.38
N LEU A 285 18.17 -2.90 5.21
CA LEU A 285 18.27 -2.06 4.02
C LEU A 285 18.34 -2.85 2.69
N PRO A 286 19.08 -3.98 2.57
CA PRO A 286 19.08 -4.77 1.34
C PRO A 286 17.71 -5.37 0.98
N SER A 287 16.85 -5.61 1.97
CA SER A 287 15.51 -6.17 1.80
C SER A 287 14.41 -5.11 1.70
N VAL A 288 14.67 -3.90 2.20
CA VAL A 288 13.77 -2.75 2.16
C VAL A 288 14.60 -1.52 1.77
N PRO A 289 14.92 -1.32 0.48
CA PRO A 289 15.85 -0.25 0.05
C PRO A 289 15.35 1.16 0.38
N HIS A 290 14.04 1.36 0.47
CA HIS A 290 13.37 2.62 0.84
C HIS A 290 13.16 2.79 2.35
N LEU A 291 13.87 2.03 3.19
CA LEU A 291 13.73 2.10 4.65
C LEU A 291 14.08 3.48 5.20
N TYR A 292 13.17 4.11 5.94
CA TYR A 292 13.46 5.33 6.68
C TYR A 292 13.87 5.05 8.13
N ALA A 293 15.11 5.37 8.51
CA ALA A 293 15.59 5.23 9.89
C ALA A 293 15.83 6.63 10.52
N PRO A 294 14.83 7.26 11.17
CA PRO A 294 14.94 8.64 11.66
C PRO A 294 15.86 8.80 12.87
N LEU A 295 16.13 7.72 13.60
CA LEU A 295 16.85 7.78 14.88
C LEU A 295 18.35 7.97 14.66
N ALA A 296 18.90 9.04 15.24
CA ALA A 296 20.32 9.36 15.21
C ALA A 296 20.92 9.53 16.62
N GLY A 297 22.24 9.53 16.72
CA GLY A 297 22.95 9.70 18.00
C GLY A 297 22.97 8.44 18.88
N GLY A 298 23.27 8.63 20.17
CA GLY A 298 23.34 7.54 21.14
C GLY A 298 21.97 7.09 21.63
N MET A 299 21.91 5.99 22.41
CA MET A 299 20.63 5.45 22.92
C MET A 299 19.80 6.49 23.70
N GLY A 300 20.44 7.41 24.43
CA GLY A 300 19.76 8.50 25.12
C GLY A 300 19.04 9.47 24.16
N ASP A 301 19.75 9.94 23.13
CA ASP A 301 19.22 10.84 22.09
C ASP A 301 18.06 10.19 21.34
N GLN A 302 18.21 8.91 21.01
CA GLN A 302 17.19 8.12 20.31
C GLN A 302 15.94 7.93 21.16
N ARG A 303 16.08 7.71 22.48
CA ARG A 303 14.93 7.67 23.41
C ARG A 303 14.22 9.03 23.48
N GLY A 304 14.98 10.14 23.46
CA GLY A 304 14.41 11.48 23.38
C GLY A 304 13.63 11.73 22.09
N GLN A 305 14.15 11.28 20.95
CA GLN A 305 13.45 11.31 19.66
C GLN A 305 12.17 10.46 19.67
N CYS A 306 12.20 9.28 20.28
CA CYS A 306 11.02 8.43 20.44
C CYS A 306 9.96 9.09 21.32
N ALA A 307 10.35 9.74 22.42
CA ALA A 307 9.43 10.49 23.28
C ALA A 307 8.74 11.62 22.50
N ARG A 308 9.53 12.39 21.73
CA ARG A 308 8.98 13.43 20.83
C ARG A 308 7.99 12.86 19.82
N ALA A 309 8.34 11.77 19.12
CA ALA A 309 7.42 11.16 18.15
C ALA A 309 6.14 10.64 18.81
N ARG A 310 6.20 10.17 20.06
CA ARG A 310 5.01 9.75 20.82
C ARG A 310 4.09 10.92 21.14
N GLU A 311 4.65 12.08 21.46
CA GLU A 311 3.90 13.26 21.94
C GLU A 311 3.46 14.20 20.81
N ASP A 312 4.22 14.27 19.73
CA ASP A 312 4.07 15.27 18.67
C ASP A 312 3.62 14.63 17.34
N ALA A 313 2.42 15.01 16.88
CA ALA A 313 1.84 14.50 15.64
C ALA A 313 2.55 15.02 14.38
N ASP A 314 3.10 16.22 14.41
CA ASP A 314 3.79 16.82 13.27
C ASP A 314 5.12 16.10 13.01
N VAL A 315 5.80 15.68 14.07
CA VAL A 315 6.97 14.80 13.98
C VAL A 315 6.61 13.49 13.28
N ARG A 316 5.50 12.86 13.68
CA ARG A 316 5.05 11.59 13.06
C ARG A 316 4.71 11.76 11.59
N GLU A 317 3.97 12.81 11.24
CA GLU A 317 3.61 13.03 9.84
C GLU A 317 4.82 13.42 8.99
N ALA A 318 5.80 14.15 9.55
CA ALA A 318 7.07 14.41 8.87
C ALA A 318 7.85 13.12 8.59
N TRP A 319 7.87 12.18 9.55
CA TRP A 319 8.51 10.87 9.35
C TRP A 319 7.83 10.07 8.25
N TRP A 320 6.49 10.02 8.24
CA TRP A 320 5.75 9.33 7.19
C TRP A 320 5.90 9.98 5.82
N LYS A 321 5.93 11.32 5.74
CA LYS A 321 6.20 12.02 4.49
C LYS A 321 7.59 11.67 3.95
N LYS A 322 8.60 11.58 4.81
CA LYS A 322 9.95 11.20 4.39
C LYS A 322 10.03 9.75 3.94
N ALA A 323 9.36 8.82 4.64
CA ALA A 323 9.27 7.42 4.24
C ALA A 323 8.57 7.24 2.89
N ALA A 324 7.48 7.98 2.64
CA ALA A 324 6.77 7.94 1.36
C ALA A 324 7.65 8.43 0.20
N VAL A 325 8.41 9.52 0.39
CA VAL A 325 9.35 10.02 -0.63
C VAL A 325 10.43 8.98 -0.96
N LEU A 326 10.99 8.31 0.05
CA LEU A 326 12.00 7.27 -0.17
C LEU A 326 11.42 6.06 -0.94
N HIS A 327 10.16 5.71 -0.67
CA HIS A 327 9.45 4.67 -1.44
C HIS A 327 9.31 5.08 -2.90
N ASP A 328 8.81 6.28 -3.16
CA ASP A 328 8.59 6.79 -4.52
C ASP A 328 9.92 6.92 -5.31
N GLU A 329 11.00 7.35 -4.65
CA GLU A 329 12.35 7.39 -5.24
C GLU A 329 12.86 5.99 -5.61
N HIS A 330 12.63 5.00 -4.75
CA HIS A 330 13.03 3.61 -5.04
C HIS A 330 12.21 2.99 -6.17
N ALA A 331 10.90 3.24 -6.21
CA ALA A 331 10.01 2.73 -7.25
C ALA A 331 10.30 3.30 -8.65
N ALA A 332 11.02 4.42 -8.74
CA ALA A 332 11.41 5.05 -9.99
C ALA A 332 12.75 4.55 -10.59
N CYS A 333 13.51 3.72 -9.85
CA CYS A 333 14.80 3.14 -10.27
C CYS A 333 14.62 1.76 -10.89
#